data_AF-A0A958C946-F1
#
_entry.id   AF-A0A958C946-F1
#
_cell.length_a   1.000
_cell.length_b   1.000
_cell.length_c   1.000
_cell.angle_alpha   90.00
_cell.angle_beta   90.00
_cell.angle_gamma   90.00
#
_symmetry.space_group_name_H-M   'P 1'
#
loop_
_entity.id
_entity.type
_entity.pdbx_description
1 polymer ?
#
loop_
_entity_poly.entity_id
_entity_poly.type
_entity_poly.pdbx_seq_one_letter_code
_entity_poly.pdbx_strand_id
1 'polypeptide(L)' 'MRQSELSYRVLLTKEMEGGYTVTVPTLPGCVTYGDTVDEAISMAREAIDLYLESLEAHGEPIPDERRTLEYTLTVSSHA' A
#
# COMPACT_ATOMS: atom_id res chain seq x y z
N MET A 1 26.67 -0.73 0.77
CA MET A 1 25.46 -1.23 1.43
C MET A 1 24.53 -1.75 0.35
N ARG A 2 24.06 -2.99 0.47
CA ARG A 2 23.22 -3.62 -0.56
C ARG A 2 21.86 -2.95 -0.50
N GLN A 3 21.60 -1.98 -1.37
CA GLN A 3 20.23 -1.47 -1.55
C GLN A 3 19.40 -2.67 -2.01
N SER A 4 18.57 -3.19 -1.12
CA SER A 4 17.52 -4.13 -1.51
C SER A 4 16.32 -3.29 -1.93
N GLU A 5 15.98 -3.37 -3.19
CA GLU A 5 14.70 -2.87 -3.69
C GLU A 5 13.57 -3.61 -2.95
N LEU A 6 12.67 -2.85 -2.35
CA LEU A 6 11.46 -3.34 -1.70
C LEU A 6 10.28 -2.97 -2.61
N SER A 7 9.36 -3.90 -2.78
CA SER A 7 8.14 -3.68 -3.55
C SER A 7 6.96 -3.90 -2.61
N TYR A 8 6.03 -2.95 -2.63
CA TYR A 8 4.80 -2.99 -1.85
C TYR A 8 3.61 -3.03 -2.79
N ARG A 9 2.69 -3.94 -2.50
CA ARG A 9 1.42 -4.04 -3.22
C ARG A 9 0.44 -3.00 -2.68
N VAL A 10 -0.22 -2.30 -3.58
CA VAL A 10 -1.17 -1.22 -3.26
C VAL A 10 -2.53 -1.51 -3.87
N LEU A 11 -3.59 -1.27 -3.11
CA LEU A 11 -4.97 -1.40 -3.56
C LEU A 11 -5.58 -0.01 -3.73
N LEU A 12 -6.03 0.29 -4.94
CA LEU A 12 -6.76 1.52 -5.25
C LEU A 12 -8.26 1.24 -5.25
N THR A 13 -8.99 1.94 -4.39
CA THR A 13 -10.45 1.93 -4.33
C THR A 13 -10.96 3.24 -4.88
N LYS A 14 -11.81 3.17 -5.91
CA LYS A 14 -12.47 4.36 -6.45
C LYS A 14 -13.58 4.82 -5.50
N GLU A 15 -13.57 6.09 -5.13
CA GLU A 15 -14.54 6.67 -4.20
C GLU A 15 -15.79 7.19 -4.92
N MET A 16 -16.90 7.33 -4.18
CA MET A 16 -18.19 7.78 -4.74
C MET A 16 -18.14 9.23 -5.23
N GLU A 17 -17.42 10.07 -4.52
CA GLU A 17 -17.26 11.50 -4.79
C GLU A 17 -16.22 11.79 -5.87
N GLY A 18 -15.48 10.76 -6.32
CA GLY A 18 -14.34 10.88 -7.22
C GLY A 18 -13.01 10.60 -6.53
N GLY A 19 -11.95 10.43 -7.32
CA GLY A 19 -10.63 10.07 -6.81
C GLY A 19 -10.51 8.61 -6.37
N TYR A 20 -9.39 8.34 -5.71
CA TYR A 20 -8.94 7.00 -5.33
C TYR A 20 -8.33 7.01 -3.93
N THR A 21 -8.88 6.20 -3.03
CA THR A 21 -8.20 5.83 -1.79
C THR A 21 -7.21 4.72 -2.08
N VAL A 22 -5.99 4.84 -1.58
CA VAL A 22 -4.97 3.80 -1.66
C VAL A 22 -4.71 3.21 -0.29
N THR A 23 -4.67 1.89 -0.22
CA THR A 23 -4.26 1.15 0.98
C THR A 23 -3.09 0.23 0.65
N VAL A 24 -2.22 0.01 1.63
CA VAL A 24 -1.07 -0.90 1.52
C VAL A 24 -1.29 -2.05 2.50
N PRO A 25 -1.76 -3.24 2.05
CA PRO A 25 -2.19 -4.30 2.96
C PRO A 25 -1.13 -4.77 3.96
N THR A 26 0.15 -4.68 3.59
CA THR A 26 1.30 -5.09 4.40
C THR A 26 1.85 -4.01 5.32
N LEU A 27 1.39 -2.76 5.16
CA LEU A 27 1.70 -1.64 6.04
C LEU A 27 0.37 -1.15 6.66
N PRO A 28 -0.14 -1.84 7.70
CA PRO A 28 -1.41 -1.50 8.31
C PRO A 28 -1.46 -0.04 8.73
N GLY A 29 -2.53 0.66 8.34
CA GLY A 29 -2.70 2.09 8.60
C GLY A 29 -2.09 3.02 7.56
N CYS A 30 -1.31 2.51 6.59
CA CYS A 30 -0.86 3.30 5.46
C CYS A 30 -2.03 3.48 4.46
N VAL A 31 -2.77 4.58 4.64
CA VAL A 31 -3.91 4.96 3.81
C VAL A 31 -3.66 6.35 3.24
N THR A 32 -3.85 6.50 1.93
CA THR A 32 -3.69 7.78 1.23
C THR A 32 -4.84 7.99 0.25
N TYR A 33 -4.90 9.16 -0.37
CA TYR A 33 -5.91 9.50 -1.35
C TYR A 33 -5.29 10.39 -2.44
N GLY A 34 -5.79 10.29 -3.67
CA GLY A 34 -5.52 11.24 -4.75
C GLY A 34 -6.71 11.37 -5.69
N ASP A 35 -6.87 12.52 -6.35
CA ASP A 35 -7.97 12.80 -7.27
C ASP A 35 -7.82 12.02 -8.59
N THR A 36 -6.60 11.63 -8.91
CA THR A 36 -6.26 10.79 -10.07
C THR A 36 -5.47 9.56 -9.65
N VAL A 37 -5.40 8.54 -10.52
CA VAL A 37 -4.60 7.34 -10.27
C VAL A 37 -3.12 7.69 -10.07
N ASP A 38 -2.57 8.57 -10.91
CA ASP A 38 -1.15 8.96 -10.84
C ASP A 38 -0.84 9.71 -9.54
N GLU A 39 -1.72 10.63 -9.13
CA GLU A 39 -1.61 11.32 -7.85
C GLU A 39 -1.71 10.35 -6.68
N ALA A 40 -2.70 9.46 -6.70
CA ALA A 40 -2.90 8.47 -5.64
C ALA A 40 -1.66 7.55 -5.49
N ILE A 41 -1.01 7.16 -6.60
CA ILE A 41 0.23 6.39 -6.58
C ILE A 41 1.40 7.23 -6.03
N SER A 42 1.50 8.52 -6.38
CA SER A 42 2.51 9.42 -5.84
C SER A 42 2.37 9.57 -4.33
N MET A 43 1.15 9.82 -3.85
CA MET A 43 0.83 9.94 -2.43
C MET A 43 1.13 8.64 -1.67
N ALA A 44 0.79 7.49 -2.26
CA ALA A 44 1.10 6.19 -1.67
C ALA A 44 2.60 5.96 -1.55
N ARG A 45 3.40 6.35 -2.55
CA ARG A 45 4.87 6.24 -2.49
C ARG A 45 5.44 7.04 -1.31
N GLU A 46 5.06 8.31 -1.18
CA GLU A 46 5.52 9.16 -0.09
C GLU A 46 5.11 8.62 1.28
N ALA A 47 3.87 8.13 1.40
CA ALA A 47 3.40 7.54 2.65
C ALA A 47 4.14 6.25 3.02
N ILE A 48 4.46 5.40 2.03
CA ILE A 48 5.28 4.20 2.24
C ILE A 48 6.67 4.59 2.72
N ASP A 49 7.33 5.56 2.06
CA ASP A 49 8.67 6.01 2.44
C ASP A 49 8.69 6.52 3.90
N LEU A 50 7.72 7.37 4.27
CA LEU A 50 7.55 7.86 5.64
C LEU A 50 7.26 6.74 6.65
N TYR A 51 6.47 5.74 6.27
CA TYR A 51 6.18 4.58 7.12
C TYR A 51 7.47 3.80 7.41
N LEU A 52 8.28 3.55 6.39
CA LEU A 52 9.56 2.82 6.53
C LEU A 52 10.56 3.58 7.39
N GLU A 53 10.67 4.91 7.20
CA GLU A 53 11.48 5.77 8.07
C GLU A 53 11.03 5.67 9.54
N SER A 54 9.71 5.65 9.78
CA SER A 54 9.16 5.47 11.13
C SER A 54 9.54 4.11 11.72
N LEU A 55 9.39 3.01 10.97
CA LEU A 55 9.79 1.68 11.46
C LEU A 55 11.27 1.63 11.81
N GLU A 56 12.13 2.19 10.96
CA GLU A 56 13.57 2.26 11.21
C GLU A 56 13.88 3.07 12.49
N ALA A 57 13.24 4.23 12.67
CA ALA A 57 13.41 5.07 13.84
C ALA A 57 12.99 4.38 15.16
N HIS A 58 12.02 3.46 15.09
CA HIS A 58 11.53 2.70 16.24
C HIS A 58 12.21 1.33 16.40
N GLY A 59 13.14 0.97 15.51
CA GLY A 59 13.80 -0.34 15.51
C GLY A 59 12.85 -1.50 15.19
N GLU A 60 11.77 -1.23 14.48
CA GLU A 60 10.78 -2.20 14.06
C GLU A 60 11.20 -2.90 12.75
N PRO A 61 10.81 -4.17 12.54
CA PRO A 61 11.17 -4.89 11.34
C PRO A 61 10.47 -4.31 10.11
N ILE A 62 11.23 -4.08 9.04
CA ILE A 62 10.68 -3.69 7.73
C ILE A 62 9.98 -4.90 7.08
N PRO A 63 8.68 -4.79 6.72
CA PRO A 63 7.97 -5.88 6.04
C PRO A 63 8.54 -6.15 4.64
N ASP A 64 8.92 -7.41 4.37
CA ASP A 64 9.37 -7.89 3.06
C ASP A 64 8.29 -8.77 2.42
N GLU A 65 7.96 -8.43 1.18
CA GLU A 65 6.86 -9.01 0.42
C GLU A 65 7.28 -10.09 -0.57
N ARG A 66 8.59 -10.30 -0.79
CA ARG A 66 9.11 -11.14 -1.89
C ARG A 66 8.66 -12.60 -1.89
N ARG A 67 8.09 -13.09 -0.79
CA ARG A 67 7.60 -14.47 -0.63
C ARG A 67 6.09 -14.57 -0.40
N THR A 68 5.37 -13.47 -0.56
CA THR A 68 3.91 -13.42 -0.40
C THR A 68 3.25 -13.27 -1.75
N LEU A 69 2.16 -14.01 -1.97
CA LEU A 69 1.34 -13.91 -3.18
C LEU A 69 0.03 -13.22 -2.84
N GLU A 70 -0.44 -12.37 -3.74
CA GLU A 70 -1.78 -11.79 -3.71
C GLU A 70 -2.69 -12.50 -4.70
N TYR A 71 -3.92 -12.76 -4.28
CA TYR A 71 -4.92 -13.42 -5.11
C TYR A 71 -6.32 -12.91 -4.76
N THR A 72 -7.13 -12.65 -5.78
CA THR A 72 -8.54 -12.27 -5.60
C THR A 72 -9.43 -13.50 -5.76
N LEU A 73 -10.15 -13.86 -4.70
CA LEU A 73 -11.19 -14.88 -4.77
C LEU A 73 -12.54 -14.24 -5.05
N THR A 74 -13.20 -14.66 -6.14
CA THR A 74 -14.59 -14.30 -6.40
C THR A 74 -15.47 -15.44 -5.93
N VAL A 75 -16.39 -15.14 -5.01
CA VAL A 75 -17.38 -16.09 -4.50
C VAL A 75 -18.78 -15.55 -4.79
N SER A 76 -19.69 -16.43 -5.18
CA SER A 76 -21.09 -16.07 -5.39
C SER A 76 -21.79 -15.98 -4.03
N SER A 77 -22.32 -14.82 -3.67
CA SER A 77 -23.24 -14.70 -2.55
C SER A 77 -24.65 -15.05 -3.03
N HIS A 78 -25.23 -16.13 -2.49
CA HIS A 78 -26.66 -16.40 -2.62
C HIS A 78 -27.33 -15.86 -1.37
N ALA A 79 -27.90 -14.66 -1.49
CA ALA A 79 -28.88 -14.15 -0.54
C ALA A 79 -30.26 -14.76 -0.85
#